data_AF-A0A962WAP3-F1
#
_entry.id   AF-A0A962WAP3-F1
#
_cell.length_a   1.000
_cell.length_b   1.000
_cell.length_c   1.000
_cell.angle_alpha   90.00
_cell.angle_beta   90.00
_cell.angle_gamma   90.00
#
_symmetry.space_group_name_H-M   'P 1'
#
loop_
_entity.id
_entity.type
_entity.pdbx_description
1 polymer ?
#
loop_
_entity_poly.entity_id
_entity_poly.type
_entity_poly.pdbx_seq_one_letter_code
_entity_poly.pdbx_strand_id
1 'polypeptide(L)'
;MIPFISPRKLRELGILGMNRRNIGFIGKYNPRRNYPLVDDKLLTKQTALAHGIPVPELFGTIEYQHQIAGAIRTLEQFPAFVIKPVQGSGGKGILVIVG
;
A
#
# COMPACT_ATOMS: atom_id res chain seq x y z
N MET A 1 -10.82 10.49 32.46
CA MET A 1 -10.20 11.22 31.33
C MET A 1 -8.73 10.84 31.29
N ILE A 2 -8.22 10.29 30.20
CA ILE A 2 -6.80 9.91 30.10
C ILE A 2 -5.98 11.21 30.00
N PRO A 3 -4.98 11.45 30.87
CA PRO A 3 -4.17 12.66 30.79
C PRO A 3 -3.32 12.65 29.51
N PHE A 4 -3.44 13.71 28.71
CA PHE A 4 -2.61 13.87 27.52
C PHE A 4 -1.18 14.23 27.90
N ILE A 5 -0.21 13.54 27.30
CA ILE A 5 1.21 13.87 27.39
C ILE A 5 1.52 15.16 26.64
N SER A 6 2.40 16.00 27.20
CA SER A 6 2.76 17.27 26.56
C SER A 6 3.60 17.05 25.29
N PRO A 7 3.46 17.92 24.26
CA PRO A 7 4.30 17.84 23.05
C PRO A 7 5.80 17.90 23.34
N ARG A 8 6.21 18.60 24.39
CA ARG A 8 7.61 18.65 24.84
C ARG A 8 8.08 17.28 25.32
N LYS A 9 7.31 16.62 26.19
CA LYS A 9 7.68 15.31 26.73
C LYS A 9 7.74 14.24 25.63
N LEU A 10 6.84 14.30 24.65
CA LEU A 10 6.90 13.45 23.45
C LEU A 10 8.23 13.61 22.70
N ARG A 11 8.70 14.86 22.51
CA ARG A 11 9.99 15.12 21.85
C ARG A 11 11.18 14.62 22.67
N GLU A 12 11.16 14.81 23.99
CA GLU A 12 12.21 14.29 24.89
C GLU A 12 12.29 12.76 24.85
N LEU A 13 11.16 12.07 24.62
CA LEU A 13 11.11 10.63 24.42
C LEU A 13 11.52 10.19 23.00
N GLY A 14 11.88 11.12 22.11
CA GLY A 14 12.25 10.82 20.73
C GLY A 14 11.08 10.48 19.81
N ILE A 15 9.84 10.75 20.22
CA ILE A 15 8.65 10.42 19.42
C ILE A 15 8.52 11.39 18.25
N LEU A 16 8.48 10.84 17.04
CA LEU A 16 8.29 11.60 15.81
C LEU A 16 6.80 11.86 15.56
N GLY A 17 6.42 13.15 15.56
CA GLY A 17 5.11 13.58 15.08
C GLY A 17 4.99 13.50 13.55
N MET A 18 3.74 13.48 13.06
CA MET A 18 3.42 13.37 11.63
C MET A 18 4.13 14.41 10.76
N ASN A 19 4.19 15.69 11.18
CA ASN A 19 4.86 16.73 10.39
C ASN A 19 6.36 16.50 10.28
N ARG A 20 7.02 16.13 11.38
CA ARG A 20 8.47 15.87 11.37
C ARG A 20 8.79 14.64 10.54
N ARG A 21 8.00 13.57 10.65
CA ARG A 21 8.09 12.38 9.79
C ARG A 21 7.91 12.74 8.31
N ASN A 22 6.82 13.41 7.96
CA ASN A 22 6.45 13.64 6.57
C ASN A 22 7.36 14.66 5.88
N ILE A 23 7.68 15.79 6.53
CA ILE A 23 8.50 16.85 5.94
C ILE A 23 10.00 16.54 6.13
N GLY A 24 10.38 16.17 7.35
CA GLY A 24 11.78 16.01 7.73
C GLY A 24 12.45 14.72 7.26
N PHE A 25 11.66 13.67 6.99
CA PHE A 25 12.16 12.38 6.53
C PHE A 25 11.57 11.97 5.19
N ILE A 26 10.25 11.77 5.10
CA ILE A 26 9.64 11.22 3.88
C ILE A 26 9.91 12.16 2.70
N GLY A 27 9.46 13.42 2.76
CA GLY A 27 9.63 14.38 1.67
C GLY A 27 11.09 14.75 1.40
N LYS A 28 11.95 14.71 2.43
CA LYS A 28 13.38 15.00 2.29
C LYS A 28 14.14 13.88 1.57
N TYR A 29 13.89 12.62 1.93
CA TYR A 29 14.66 11.48 1.46
C TYR A 29 14.00 10.67 0.34
N ASN A 30 12.74 10.98 -0.01
CA ASN A 30 12.05 10.36 -1.14
C ASN A 30 11.81 11.41 -2.23
N PRO A 31 12.62 11.42 -3.30
CA PRO A 31 12.39 12.30 -4.44
C PRO A 31 10.99 12.04 -5.03
N ARG A 32 10.24 13.11 -5.34
CA ARG A 32 8.85 12.99 -5.83
C ARG A 32 8.71 12.15 -7.09
N ARG A 33 9.73 12.14 -7.96
CA ARG A 33 9.78 11.30 -9.16
C ARG A 33 9.66 9.79 -8.86
N ASN A 34 10.00 9.38 -7.65
CA ASN A 34 9.95 7.98 -7.21
C ASN A 34 8.63 7.62 -6.53
N TYR A 35 7.73 8.58 -6.25
CA TYR A 35 6.44 8.30 -5.59
C TYR A 35 5.58 7.28 -6.36
N PRO A 36 5.52 7.31 -7.71
CA PRO A 36 4.79 6.29 -8.46
C PRO A 36 5.25 4.86 -8.16
N LEU A 37 6.54 4.65 -7.86
CA LEU A 37 7.10 3.32 -7.56
C LEU A 37 6.48 2.67 -6.32
N VAL A 38 5.87 3.47 -5.43
CA VAL A 38 5.29 2.97 -4.16
C VAL A 38 3.80 3.28 -4.03
N ASP A 39 3.25 4.21 -4.81
CA ASP A 39 1.82 4.55 -4.82
C ASP A 39 1.00 3.68 -5.80
N ASP A 40 1.64 3.21 -6.88
CA ASP A 40 1.06 2.24 -7.82
C ASP A 40 1.47 0.82 -7.40
N LYS A 41 0.49 0.00 -7.00
CA LYS A 41 0.74 -1.37 -6.52
C LYS A 41 1.30 -2.30 -7.59
N LEU A 42 0.95 -2.11 -8.87
CA LEU A 42 1.48 -2.92 -9.96
C LEU A 42 2.94 -2.54 -10.22
N LEU A 43 3.23 -1.25 -10.30
CA LEU A 43 4.61 -0.78 -10.48
C LEU A 43 5.50 -1.15 -9.30
N THR A 44 4.99 -1.03 -8.07
CA THR A 44 5.68 -1.48 -6.85
C THR A 44 6.08 -2.95 -6.98
N LYS A 45 5.14 -3.79 -7.42
CA LYS A 45 5.35 -5.22 -7.55
C LYS A 45 6.38 -5.55 -8.63
N GLN A 46 6.25 -4.95 -9.81
CA GLN A 46 7.18 -5.14 -10.93
C GLN A 46 8.61 -4.72 -10.52
N THR A 47 8.73 -3.58 -9.85
CA THR A 47 10.02 -3.07 -9.35
C THR A 47 10.62 -4.00 -8.30
N ALA A 48 9.83 -4.49 -7.35
CA ALA A 48 10.28 -5.43 -6.33
C ALA A 48 10.81 -6.73 -6.96
N LEU A 49 10.05 -7.33 -7.90
CA LEU A 49 10.47 -8.54 -8.62
C LEU A 49 11.76 -8.31 -9.42
N ALA A 50 11.87 -7.18 -10.12
CA ALA A 50 13.09 -6.83 -10.88
C ALA A 50 14.35 -6.73 -10.00
N HIS A 51 14.17 -6.43 -8.70
CA HIS A 51 15.24 -6.37 -7.72
C HIS A 51 15.34 -7.62 -6.82
N GLY A 52 14.65 -8.72 -7.16
CA GLY A 52 14.71 -9.97 -6.40
C GLY A 52 14.04 -9.90 -5.02
N ILE A 53 13.18 -8.90 -4.79
CA ILE A 53 12.42 -8.77 -3.55
C ILE A 53 11.15 -9.62 -3.67
N PRO A 54 10.94 -10.59 -2.74
CA PRO A 54 9.76 -11.46 -2.80
C PRO A 54 8.48 -10.66 -2.56
N VAL A 55 7.45 -10.96 -3.34
CA VAL A 55 6.12 -10.36 -3.27
C VAL A 55 5.05 -11.44 -3.45
N PRO A 56 3.84 -11.28 -2.88
CA PRO A 56 2.74 -12.21 -3.12
C PRO A 56 2.44 -12.35 -4.61
N GLU A 57 1.99 -13.52 -5.05
CA GLU A 57 1.58 -13.77 -6.43
C GLU A 57 0.43 -12.83 -6.87
N LEU A 58 0.37 -12.50 -8.17
CA LEU A 58 -0.67 -11.65 -8.76
C LEU A 58 -1.44 -12.55 -9.71
N PHE A 59 -2.68 -12.86 -9.35
CA PHE A 59 -3.52 -13.72 -10.16
C PHE A 59 -4.02 -13.03 -11.43
N GLY A 60 -4.11 -11.69 -11.42
CA GLY A 60 -4.44 -10.91 -12.61
C GLY A 60 -4.71 -9.44 -12.29
N THR A 61 -4.92 -8.65 -13.34
CA THR A 61 -5.35 -7.25 -13.29
C THR A 61 -6.70 -7.09 -14.00
N ILE A 62 -7.49 -6.13 -13.53
CA ILE A 62 -8.75 -5.73 -14.17
C ILE A 62 -8.63 -4.25 -14.49
N GLU A 63 -8.42 -3.93 -15.76
CA GLU A 63 -8.33 -2.57 -16.29
C GLU A 63 -9.68 -2.09 -16.81
N TYR A 64 -10.49 -3.00 -17.35
CA TYR A 64 -11.77 -2.71 -17.97
C TYR A 64 -12.90 -3.59 -17.43
N GLN A 65 -14.11 -3.04 -17.38
CA GLN A 65 -15.31 -3.73 -16.87
C GLN A 65 -15.59 -5.06 -17.59
N HIS A 66 -15.33 -5.14 -18.90
CA HIS A 66 -15.57 -6.37 -19.67
C HIS A 66 -14.68 -7.55 -19.24
N GLN A 67 -13.58 -7.30 -18.53
CA GLN A 67 -12.66 -8.35 -18.04
C GLN A 67 -13.17 -9.06 -16.79
N ILE A 68 -14.18 -8.50 -16.09
CA ILE A 68 -14.66 -9.01 -14.80
C ILE A 68 -15.14 -10.46 -14.91
N ALA A 69 -15.91 -10.80 -15.95
CA ALA A 69 -16.44 -12.15 -16.11
C ALA A 69 -15.33 -13.21 -16.25
N GLY A 70 -14.24 -12.87 -16.95
CA GLY A 70 -13.06 -13.73 -17.05
C GLY A 70 -12.30 -13.83 -15.72
N ALA A 71 -12.11 -12.69 -15.05
CA ALA A 71 -11.42 -12.64 -13.76
C ALA A 71 -12.13 -13.49 -12.69
N ILE A 72 -13.46 -13.46 -12.62
CA ILE A 72 -14.23 -14.30 -11.68
C ILE A 72 -13.94 -15.78 -11.91
N ARG A 73 -13.99 -16.26 -13.17
CA ARG A 73 -13.68 -17.66 -13.51
C ARG A 73 -12.27 -18.07 -13.09
N THR A 74 -11.30 -17.18 -13.28
CA THR A 74 -9.91 -17.43 -12.82
C THR A 74 -9.83 -17.47 -11.29
N LEU A 75 -10.59 -16.64 -10.58
CA LEU A 75 -10.53 -16.54 -9.13
C LEU A 75 -11.23 -17.70 -8.40
N GLU A 76 -12.19 -18.38 -9.04
CA GLU A 76 -12.94 -19.53 -8.48
C GLU A 76 -12.05 -20.68 -7.99
N GLN A 77 -10.85 -20.84 -8.55
CA GLN A 77 -9.92 -21.90 -8.15
C GLN A 77 -9.15 -21.60 -6.85
N PHE A 78 -9.16 -20.34 -6.38
CA PHE A 78 -8.38 -19.91 -5.22
C PHE A 78 -9.25 -19.84 -3.97
N PRO A 79 -8.87 -20.52 -2.86
CA PRO A 79 -9.66 -20.55 -1.63
C PRO A 79 -9.66 -19.22 -0.87
N ALA A 80 -8.65 -18.37 -1.10
CA ALA A 80 -8.56 -17.03 -0.52
C ALA A 80 -7.74 -16.12 -1.43
N PHE A 81 -8.12 -14.85 -1.52
CA PHE A 81 -7.42 -13.84 -2.29
C PHE A 81 -7.76 -12.42 -1.82
N VAL A 82 -7.04 -11.43 -2.33
CA VAL A 82 -7.29 -10.03 -2.01
C VAL A 82 -7.43 -9.21 -3.28
N ILE A 83 -8.54 -8.48 -3.41
CA ILE A 83 -8.77 -7.49 -4.47
C ILE A 83 -8.39 -6.12 -3.93
N LYS A 84 -7.61 -5.36 -4.70
CA LYS A 84 -7.16 -4.01 -4.32
C LYS A 84 -7.20 -3.08 -5.53
N PRO A 85 -7.65 -1.82 -5.40
CA PRO A 85 -7.43 -0.80 -6.42
C PRO A 85 -5.93 -0.54 -6.56
N VAL A 86 -5.48 -0.21 -7.77
CA VAL A 86 -4.05 0.01 -8.08
C VAL A 86 -3.50 1.18 -7.26
N GLN A 87 -4.20 2.31 -7.22
CA GLN A 87 -3.79 3.50 -6.46
C GLN A 87 -4.09 3.36 -4.97
N GLY A 88 -3.17 3.85 -4.12
CA GLY A 88 -3.34 3.88 -2.66
C GLY A 88 -4.36 4.93 -2.20
N SER A 89 -5.17 4.59 -1.19
CA SER A 89 -6.14 5.52 -0.58
C SER A 89 -6.35 5.27 0.92
N GLY A 90 -5.24 5.15 1.67
CA GLY A 90 -5.29 4.96 3.13
C GLY A 90 -5.98 3.66 3.56
N GLY A 91 -5.91 2.61 2.73
CA GLY A 91 -6.53 1.31 2.98
C GLY A 91 -7.93 1.13 2.39
N LYS A 92 -8.53 2.16 1.77
CA LYS A 92 -9.86 2.04 1.16
C LYS A 92 -9.82 1.16 -0.09
N GLY A 93 -10.92 0.43 -0.31
CA GLY A 93 -11.12 -0.43 -1.49
C GLY A 93 -10.36 -1.76 -1.46
N ILE A 94 -9.70 -2.11 -0.35
CA ILE A 94 -9.12 -3.46 -0.18
C ILE A 94 -10.22 -4.41 0.24
N LEU A 95 -10.46 -5.46 -0.55
CA LEU A 95 -11.42 -6.52 -0.25
C LEU A 95 -10.67 -7.83 -0.05
N VAL A 96 -10.79 -8.42 1.13
CA VAL A 96 -10.22 -9.72 1.47
C VAL A 96 -11.31 -10.77 1.30
N ILE A 97 -11.07 -11.77 0.47
CA ILE A 97 -11.98 -12.88 0.21
C ILE A 97 -11.38 -14.14 0.83
N VAL A 98 -12.17 -14.80 1.66
CA VAL A 98 -11.84 -16.05 2.34
C VAL A 98 -13.05 -16.99 2.27
N GLY A 99 -12.79 -18.29 2.20
CA GLY A 99 -13.77 -19.37 2.34
C GLY A 99 -13.50 -20.20 3.59
#